data_AF-A0A2W6S925-F1
#
_entry.id   AF-A0A2W6S925-F1
#
_cell.length_a   1.000
_cell.length_b   1.000
_cell.length_c   1.000
_cell.angle_alpha   90.00
_cell.angle_beta   90.00
_cell.angle_gamma   90.00
#
_symmetry.space_group_name_H-M   'P 1'
#
loop_
_entity.id
_entity.type
_entity.pdbx_description
1 polymer ?
#
loop_
_entity_poly.entity_id
_entity_poly.type
_entity_poly.pdbx_seq_one_letter_code
_entity_poly.pdbx_strand_id
1 'polypeptide(L)'
;MNSIGNTLPDLQRQFRRNHAYMNPDDLRALDLVSGDAVEITSDHGSILLDAQADNTVRRGVVSISHGFGGLPDDGGDWRDKGASPNLLISTDRDVQTINAMPRMTAIPVNIRRHDGTAPVRENC
;
A
#
# COMPACT_ATOMS: atom_id res chain seq x y z
N MET A 1 -13.68 13.58 1.41
CA MET A 1 -14.26 12.43 2.13
C MET A 1 -13.55 11.21 1.58
N ASN A 2 -12.57 10.66 2.32
CA ASN A 2 -11.52 9.83 1.68
C ASN A 2 -11.59 8.34 2.06
N SER A 3 -12.22 8.01 3.19
CA SER A 3 -12.36 6.62 3.66
C SER A 3 -13.82 6.23 3.98
N ILE A 4 -14.76 7.17 3.82
CA ILE A 4 -16.20 6.91 3.97
C ILE A 4 -16.67 6.32 2.63
N GLY A 5 -17.22 5.10 2.69
CA GLY A 5 -17.64 4.34 1.50
C GLY A 5 -17.03 2.94 1.44
N ASN A 6 -15.88 2.71 2.07
CA ASN A 6 -15.23 1.38 2.09
C ASN A 6 -16.02 0.33 2.91
N THR A 7 -17.06 0.74 3.65
CA THR A 7 -17.98 -0.15 4.36
C THR A 7 -19.29 -0.39 3.59
N LEU A 8 -19.49 0.27 2.44
CA LEU A 8 -20.70 0.06 1.62
C LEU A 8 -20.61 -1.29 0.91
N PRO A 9 -21.62 -2.17 1.06
CA PRO A 9 -21.53 -3.54 0.58
C PRO A 9 -21.36 -3.66 -0.94
N ASP A 10 -21.97 -2.76 -1.72
CA ASP A 10 -21.81 -2.75 -3.19
C ASP A 10 -20.41 -2.30 -3.62
N LEU A 11 -19.80 -1.34 -2.91
CA LEU A 11 -18.44 -0.91 -3.21
C LEU A 11 -17.43 -1.97 -2.78
N GLN A 12 -17.63 -2.61 -1.63
CA GLN A 12 -16.80 -3.76 -1.23
C GLN A 12 -16.92 -4.89 -2.23
N ARG A 13 -18.09 -5.18 -2.81
CA ARG A 13 -18.21 -6.22 -3.84
C ARG A 13 -17.35 -5.93 -5.07
N GLN A 14 -17.22 -4.66 -5.46
CA GLN A 14 -16.51 -4.25 -6.67
C GLN A 14 -15.02 -3.97 -6.43
N PHE A 15 -14.65 -3.42 -5.27
CA PHE A 15 -13.29 -3.01 -4.92
C PHE A 15 -13.01 -3.36 -3.45
N ARG A 16 -12.76 -4.64 -3.15
CA ARG A 16 -12.47 -5.12 -1.78
C ARG A 16 -11.16 -4.59 -1.20
N ARG A 17 -10.17 -4.39 -2.07
CA ARG A 17 -8.79 -4.05 -1.69
C ARG A 17 -8.18 -3.11 -2.71
N ASN A 18 -7.20 -2.33 -2.26
CA ASN A 18 -6.31 -1.59 -3.15
C ASN A 18 -5.18 -2.48 -3.66
N HIS A 19 -4.58 -2.06 -4.76
CA HIS A 19 -3.41 -2.70 -5.36
C HIS A 19 -2.27 -1.69 -5.47
N ALA A 20 -1.04 -2.19 -5.58
CA ALA A 20 0.13 -1.41 -5.90
C ALA A 20 0.29 -1.35 -7.43
N TYR A 21 -0.18 -0.28 -8.04
CA TYR A 21 -0.07 -0.09 -9.48
C TYR A 21 1.35 0.33 -9.85
N MET A 22 1.96 -0.43 -10.76
CA MET A 22 3.35 -0.25 -11.18
C MET A 22 3.49 -0.37 -12.68
N ASN A 23 4.51 0.28 -13.24
CA ASN A 23 4.82 0.11 -14.65
C ASN A 23 5.22 -1.35 -14.95
N PRO A 24 4.77 -1.95 -16.07
CA PRO A 24 5.13 -3.33 -16.43
C PRO A 24 6.64 -3.56 -16.57
N ASP A 25 7.41 -2.55 -16.96
CA ASP A 25 8.87 -2.67 -17.05
C ASP A 25 9.54 -2.79 -15.67
N ASP A 26 8.97 -2.15 -14.65
CA ASP A 26 9.50 -2.24 -13.29
C ASP A 26 9.14 -3.57 -12.63
N LEU A 27 7.92 -4.07 -12.88
CA LEU A 27 7.54 -5.42 -12.46
C LEU A 27 8.49 -6.47 -13.05
N ARG A 28 8.78 -6.37 -14.35
CA ARG A 28 9.73 -7.26 -15.00
C ARG A 28 11.15 -7.12 -14.43
N ALA A 29 11.58 -5.90 -14.10
CA ALA A 29 12.89 -5.67 -13.49
C ALA A 29 13.00 -6.26 -12.07
N LEU A 30 11.87 -6.41 -11.38
CA LEU A 30 11.77 -6.99 -10.04
C LEU A 30 11.43 -8.49 -10.04
N ASP A 31 11.32 -9.14 -11.21
CA ASP A 31 10.86 -10.53 -11.37
C ASP A 31 9.47 -10.76 -10.76
N LEU A 32 8.57 -9.78 -10.93
CA LEU A 32 7.20 -9.80 -10.44
C LEU A 32 6.20 -9.86 -11.59
N VAL A 33 5.04 -10.46 -11.33
CA VAL A 33 3.87 -10.40 -12.22
C VAL A 33 2.67 -9.78 -11.51
N SER A 34 1.70 -9.29 -12.28
CA SER A 34 0.42 -8.84 -11.74
C SER A 34 -0.22 -9.92 -10.87
N GLY A 35 -0.59 -9.57 -9.64
CA GLY A 35 -1.14 -10.46 -8.63
C GLY A 35 -0.11 -11.04 -7.65
N ASP A 36 1.19 -10.82 -7.84
CA ASP A 36 2.18 -11.15 -6.82
C ASP A 36 2.03 -10.23 -5.60
N ALA A 37 2.16 -10.80 -4.41
CA ALA A 37 2.22 -10.04 -3.18
C ALA A 37 3.56 -9.32 -3.06
N VAL A 38 3.52 -8.04 -2.73
CA VAL A 38 4.69 -7.20 -2.51
C VAL A 38 4.64 -6.53 -1.15
N GLU A 39 5.80 -6.45 -0.50
CA GLU A 39 6.04 -5.58 0.64
C GLU A 39 6.58 -4.24 0.16
N ILE A 40 5.90 -3.17 0.56
CA ILE A 40 6.28 -1.78 0.28
C ILE A 40 6.67 -1.17 1.62
N THR A 41 7.94 -0.78 1.73
CA THR A 41 8.52 -0.26 2.97
C THR A 41 9.01 1.15 2.76
N SER A 42 8.60 2.08 3.63
CA SER A 42 9.25 3.38 3.78
C SER A 42 10.14 3.38 5.02
N ASP A 43 10.73 4.54 5.31
CA ASP A 43 11.47 4.78 6.55
C ASP A 43 10.59 4.69 7.81
N HIS A 44 9.27 4.87 7.67
CA HIS A 44 8.32 4.90 8.77
C HIS A 44 7.63 3.55 9.02
N GLY A 45 7.32 2.80 7.96
CA GLY A 45 6.58 1.54 8.09
C GLY A 45 6.55 0.70 6.82
N SER A 46 5.88 -0.45 6.92
CA SER A 46 5.67 -1.37 5.80
C SER A 46 4.18 -1.65 5.58
N ILE A 47 3.80 -1.89 4.34
CA ILE A 47 2.48 -2.40 3.95
C ILE A 47 2.61 -3.55 2.95
N LEU A 48 1.62 -4.44 2.92
CA LEU A 48 1.52 -5.54 1.97
C LEU A 48 0.36 -5.28 1.01
N LEU A 49 0.61 -5.43 -0.29
CA LEU A 49 -0.38 -5.28 -1.36
C LEU A 49 -0.08 -6.23 -2.51
N ASP A 50 -1.09 -6.51 -3.35
CA ASP A 50 -0.87 -7.18 -4.62
C ASP A 50 -0.36 -6.15 -5.65
N ALA A 51 0.73 -6.48 -6.34
CA ALA A 51 1.25 -5.69 -7.44
C ALA A 51 0.34 -5.82 -8.66
N GLN A 52 0.08 -4.72 -9.36
CA GLN A 52 -0.72 -4.72 -10.58
C GLN A 52 -0.05 -3.88 -11.67
N ALA A 53 0.14 -4.46 -12.86
CA ALA A 53 0.72 -3.76 -13.98
C ALA A 53 -0.24 -2.68 -14.52
N ASP A 54 0.26 -1.47 -14.70
CA ASP A 54 -0.43 -0.36 -15.36
C ASP A 54 0.58 0.44 -16.19
N ASN A 55 0.35 0.50 -17.51
CA ASN A 55 1.24 1.18 -18.45
C ASN A 55 1.13 2.72 -18.39
N THR A 56 0.11 3.26 -17.71
CA THR A 56 -0.06 4.70 -17.50
C THR A 56 0.77 5.20 -16.33
N VAL A 57 1.21 4.28 -15.45
CA VAL A 57 2.11 4.60 -14.34
C VAL A 57 3.53 4.79 -14.86
N ARG A 58 4.16 5.90 -14.44
CA ARG A 58 5.55 6.21 -14.80
C ARG A 58 6.49 5.19 -14.18
N ARG A 59 7.56 4.83 -14.90
CA ARG A 59 8.63 3.98 -14.35
C ARG A 59 9.25 4.57 -13.09
N GLY A 60 9.53 3.71 -12.11
CA GLY A 60 10.06 4.05 -10.79
C GLY A 60 9.00 4.60 -9.82
N VAL A 61 7.71 4.52 -10.15
CA VAL A 61 6.62 5.04 -9.32
C VAL A 61 5.64 3.91 -8.99
N VAL A 62 5.13 3.93 -7.76
CA VAL A 62 3.99 3.11 -7.34
C VAL A 62 2.81 4.02 -7.06
N SER A 63 1.64 3.64 -7.56
CA SER A 63 0.38 4.32 -7.25
C SER A 63 -0.51 3.42 -6.40
N ILE A 64 -1.01 3.95 -5.29
CA ILE A 64 -1.83 3.22 -4.32
C ILE A 64 -3.05 4.07 -3.98
N SER A 65 -4.23 3.50 -4.13
CA SER A 65 -5.47 4.18 -3.73
C SER A 65 -5.55 4.32 -2.22
N HIS A 66 -5.85 5.54 -1.74
CA HIS A 66 -6.20 5.80 -0.34
C HIS A 66 -7.60 5.28 -0.01
N GLY A 67 -7.92 5.22 1.30
CA GLY A 67 -9.26 4.87 1.80
C GLY A 67 -9.46 3.39 2.12
N PHE A 68 -8.41 2.58 1.97
CA PHE A 68 -8.38 1.15 2.28
C PHE A 68 -7.57 0.85 3.56
N GLY A 69 -7.71 -0.37 4.06
CA GLY A 69 -7.10 -0.81 5.31
C GLY A 69 -7.93 -0.50 6.55
N GLY A 70 -7.54 -1.11 7.66
CA GLY A 70 -8.07 -0.84 9.01
C GLY A 70 -7.13 0.04 9.84
N LEU A 71 -7.46 0.18 11.13
CA LEU A 71 -6.51 0.73 12.10
C LEU A 71 -5.32 -0.22 12.25
N PRO A 72 -4.11 0.28 12.61
CA PRO A 72 -2.90 -0.54 12.74
C PRO A 72 -3.09 -1.76 13.67
N ASP A 73 -3.95 -1.62 14.68
CA ASP A 73 -4.21 -2.63 15.72
C ASP A 73 -5.37 -3.58 15.37
N ASP A 74 -6.11 -3.34 14.28
CA ASP A 74 -7.33 -4.09 13.92
C ASP A 74 -7.03 -5.52 13.43
N GLY A 75 -5.76 -5.87 13.23
CA GLY A 75 -5.31 -7.24 12.92
C GLY A 75 -5.85 -7.83 11.62
N GLY A 76 -6.41 -7.02 10.73
CA GLY A 76 -7.03 -7.48 9.49
C GLY A 76 -6.03 -7.89 8.41
N ASP A 77 -6.36 -8.94 7.64
CA ASP A 77 -5.60 -9.32 6.45
C ASP A 77 -5.73 -8.22 5.38
N TRP A 78 -4.60 -7.81 4.82
CA TRP A 78 -4.53 -6.87 3.70
C TRP A 78 -5.23 -7.40 2.45
N ARG A 79 -5.40 -8.72 2.33
CA ARG A 79 -6.17 -9.35 1.26
C ARG A 79 -7.66 -9.11 1.37
N ASP A 80 -8.17 -8.87 2.57
CA ASP A 80 -9.60 -8.65 2.80
C ASP A 80 -9.99 -7.17 2.79
N LYS A 81 -9.13 -6.30 3.32
CA LYS A 81 -9.44 -4.86 3.53
C LYS A 81 -8.50 -3.90 2.76
N GLY A 82 -7.46 -4.41 2.10
CA GLY A 82 -6.36 -3.61 1.58
C GLY A 82 -5.44 -3.08 2.67
N ALA A 83 -4.54 -2.17 2.30
CA ALA A 83 -3.62 -1.53 3.23
C ALA A 83 -3.70 0.00 3.15
N SER A 84 -3.47 0.66 4.29
CA SER A 84 -3.47 2.12 4.38
C SER A 84 -2.08 2.66 4.03
N PRO A 85 -1.92 3.45 2.94
CA PRO A 85 -0.63 4.06 2.61
C PRO A 85 -0.18 5.10 3.65
N ASN A 86 -1.07 5.55 4.55
CA ASN A 86 -0.70 6.44 5.65
C ASN A 86 0.32 5.82 6.60
N LEU A 87 0.42 4.48 6.66
CA LEU A 87 1.45 3.79 7.44
C LEU A 87 2.87 4.07 6.92
N LEU A 88 3.01 4.51 5.67
CA LEU A 88 4.28 4.85 5.05
C LEU A 88 4.70 6.31 5.29
N ILE A 89 3.82 7.15 5.83
CA ILE A 89 4.04 8.60 5.98
C ILE A 89 4.58 8.90 7.38
N SER A 90 5.78 9.50 7.44
CA SER A 90 6.26 10.12 8.68
C SER A 90 5.57 11.46 8.92
N THR A 91 5.12 11.70 10.15
CA THR A 91 4.52 12.98 10.58
C THR A 91 5.50 13.91 11.30
N ASP A 92 6.71 13.42 11.61
CA ASP A 92 7.70 14.15 12.41
C ASP A 92 8.97 14.49 11.60
N ARG A 93 9.28 13.71 10.55
CA ARG A 93 10.35 14.01 9.59
C ARG A 93 9.81 14.63 8.31
N ASP A 94 10.69 15.35 7.60
CA ASP A 94 10.42 15.94 6.29
C ASP A 94 9.15 16.81 6.24
N VAL A 95 8.88 17.51 7.35
CA VAL A 95 7.77 18.45 7.46
C VAL A 95 8.12 19.80 6.82
N GLN A 96 7.16 20.41 6.15
CA GLN A 96 7.30 21.73 5.55
C GLN A 96 7.53 22.80 6.63
N THR A 97 8.54 23.64 6.44
CA THR A 97 8.97 24.64 7.43
C THR A 97 7.87 25.64 7.82
N ILE A 98 6.96 25.97 6.90
CA ILE A 98 5.99 27.07 7.09
C ILE A 98 4.71 26.60 7.80
N ASN A 99 4.19 25.44 7.42
CA ASN A 99 2.87 24.97 7.85
C ASN A 99 2.91 23.58 8.53
N ALA A 100 4.11 23.04 8.75
CA ALA A 100 4.35 21.72 9.33
C ALA A 100 3.63 20.57 8.62
N MET A 101 3.30 20.71 7.32
CA MET A 101 2.69 19.62 6.57
C MET A 101 3.72 18.51 6.30
N PRO A 102 3.40 17.24 6.61
CA PRO A 102 4.29 16.12 6.31
C PRO A 102 4.36 15.82 4.80
N ARG A 103 5.41 15.14 4.37
CA ARG A 103 5.52 14.62 3.01
C ARG A 103 4.50 13.49 2.80
N MET A 104 3.39 13.80 2.16
CA MET A 104 2.31 12.84 1.87
C MET A 104 2.33 12.28 0.44
N THR A 105 3.27 12.71 -0.40
CA THR A 105 3.42 12.27 -1.80
C THR A 105 4.90 12.09 -2.14
N ALA A 106 5.19 11.32 -3.21
CA ALA A 106 6.56 11.01 -3.63
C ALA A 106 7.44 10.49 -2.46
N ILE A 107 6.84 9.65 -1.62
CA ILE A 107 7.50 9.04 -0.48
C ILE A 107 8.49 8.01 -1.03
N PRO A 108 9.77 8.07 -0.67
CA PRO A 108 10.73 7.06 -1.07
C PRO A 108 10.34 5.73 -0.43
N VAL A 109 10.15 4.71 -1.26
CA VAL A 109 9.77 3.37 -0.82
C VAL A 109 10.68 2.33 -1.45
N ASN A 110 10.91 1.24 -0.73
CA ASN A 110 11.54 0.04 -1.25
C ASN A 110 10.48 -1.04 -1.45
N ILE A 111 10.59 -1.79 -2.54
CA ILE A 111 9.63 -2.83 -2.90
C ILE A 111 10.35 -4.17 -2.89
N ARG A 112 9.73 -5.17 -2.27
CA ARG A 112 10.22 -6.55 -2.25
C ARG A 112 9.09 -7.51 -2.54
N ARG A 113 9.41 -8.63 -3.17
CA ARG A 113 8.49 -9.76 -3.25
C ARG A 113 8.20 -10.27 -1.84
N HIS A 114 6.94 -10.58 -1.59
CA HIS A 114 6.51 -11.22 -0.35
C HIS A 114 5.95 -12.61 -0.69
N ASP A 115 6.50 -13.66 -0.07
CA ASP A 115 6.14 -15.06 -0.35
C ASP A 115 4.74 -15.48 0.16
N GLY A 116 3.88 -14.51 0.46
CA GLY A 116 2.46 -14.74 0.77
C GLY A 116 2.20 -15.55 2.04
N THR A 117 3.21 -15.81 2.87
CA THR A 117 3.00 -16.48 4.15
C THR A 117 2.52 -15.44 5.15
N ALA A 118 1.21 -15.46 5.43
CA ALA A 118 0.63 -14.73 6.54
C ALA A 118 1.45 -15.02 7.81
N PRO A 119 1.76 -14.02 8.66
CA PRO A 119 2.48 -14.26 9.90
C PRO A 119 1.67 -15.23 10.76
N VAL A 120 2.20 -16.44 10.99
CA VAL A 120 1.72 -17.34 12.03
C VAL A 120 1.92 -16.61 13.36
N ARG A 121 0.83 -16.11 13.94
CA ARG A 121 0.84 -15.64 15.32
C ARG A 121 0.69 -16.86 16.22
N GLU A 122 1.81 -17.35 16.75
CA GLU A 122 1.83 -18.19 17.94
C GLU A 122 1.26 -17.37 19.10
N ASN A 123 0.02 -17.70 19.49
CA ASN A 123 -0.58 -17.23 20.74
C ASN A 123 0.17 -17.87 21.91
N CYS A 124 0.65 -17.06 22.85
CA CYS A 124 1.01 -17.48 24.20
C CYS A 124 0.07 -16.82 25.21
#